data_AF-W5NW00-F1
#
_entry.id   AF-W5NW00-F1
#
_cell.length_a   1.000
_cell.length_b   1.000
_cell.length_c   1.000
_cell.angle_alpha   90.00
_cell.angle_beta   90.00
_cell.angle_gamma   90.00
#
_symmetry.space_group_name_H-M   'P 1'
#
loop_
_entity.id
_entity.type
_entity.pdbx_description
1 polymer ?
#
loop_
_entity_poly.entity_id
_entity_poly.type
_entity_poly.pdbx_seq_one_letter_code
_entity_poly.pdbx_strand_id
1 'polypeptide(L)'
;VLRQALRQKHQEAQQACRPHSLPVLQAAQQRELEAAEQRIREEQRAMDQKIVLELDRKVADQQSTLEKAGVAGFYVTTNPQELTLQMNLLELIRKLQQRGRQAGKAAL
;
A
#
# COMPACT_ATOMS: atom_id res chain seq x y z
N VAL A 1 9.72 -67.68 -7.71
CA VAL A 1 8.82 -67.40 -6.57
C VAL A 1 9.37 -66.27 -5.67
N LEU A 2 10.54 -66.42 -5.05
CA LEU A 2 11.09 -65.41 -4.10
C LEU A 2 11.30 -64.00 -4.69
N ARG A 3 11.86 -63.91 -5.91
CA ARG A 3 12.13 -62.62 -6.58
C ARG A 3 10.84 -61.85 -6.93
N GLN A 4 9.76 -62.57 -7.20
CA GLN A 4 8.45 -61.98 -7.50
C GLN A 4 7.78 -61.49 -6.21
N ALA A 5 7.87 -62.26 -5.12
CA ALA A 5 7.40 -61.86 -3.79
C ALA A 5 8.14 -60.62 -3.26
N LEU A 6 9.46 -60.52 -3.47
CA LEU A 6 10.24 -59.33 -3.09
C LEU A 6 9.84 -58.09 -3.88
N ARG A 7 9.60 -58.21 -5.20
CA ARG A 7 9.10 -57.10 -6.03
C ARG A 7 7.72 -56.64 -5.57
N GLN A 8 6.84 -57.58 -5.24
CA GLN A 8 5.49 -57.27 -4.78
C GLN A 8 5.49 -56.56 -3.42
N LYS A 9 6.28 -57.05 -2.46
CA LYS A 9 6.50 -56.38 -1.16
C LYS A 9 7.07 -54.97 -1.32
N HIS A 10 8.00 -54.77 -2.24
CA HIS A 10 8.57 -53.46 -2.52
C HIS A 10 7.54 -52.50 -3.14
N GLN A 11 6.73 -53.00 -4.08
CA GLN A 11 5.68 -52.23 -4.74
C GLN A 11 4.55 -51.84 -3.76
N GLU A 12 4.17 -52.74 -2.85
CA GLU A 12 3.22 -52.48 -1.76
C GLU A 12 3.75 -51.44 -0.77
N ALA A 13 5.03 -51.53 -0.38
CA ALA A 13 5.66 -50.53 0.48
C ALA A 13 5.75 -49.15 -0.19
N GLN A 14 6.05 -49.10 -1.50
CA GLN A 14 6.02 -47.85 -2.28
C GLN A 14 4.61 -47.27 -2.41
N GLN A 15 3.58 -48.11 -2.60
CA GLN A 15 2.20 -47.66 -2.66
C GLN A 15 1.69 -47.14 -1.32
N ALA A 16 2.10 -47.75 -0.20
CA ALA A 16 1.80 -47.26 1.16
C ALA A 16 2.47 -45.91 1.48
N CYS A 17 3.55 -45.56 0.78
CA CYS A 17 4.27 -44.29 0.92
C CYS A 17 3.63 -43.13 0.11
N ARG A 18 2.83 -43.42 -0.93
CA ARG A 18 2.09 -42.40 -1.72
C ARG A 18 1.03 -41.59 -0.93
N PRO A 19 0.24 -42.17 -0.02
CA PRO A 19 -0.69 -41.37 0.80
C PRO A 19 0.03 -40.51 1.85
N HIS A 20 1.31 -40.77 2.18
CA HIS A 20 2.09 -39.93 3.11
C HIS A 20 2.68 -38.67 2.46
N SER A 21 2.90 -38.67 1.13
CA SER A 21 3.38 -37.47 0.44
C SER A 21 2.32 -36.37 0.34
N LEU A 22 1.02 -36.72 0.29
CA LEU A 22 -0.04 -35.72 0.16
C LEU A 22 -0.18 -34.82 1.40
N PRO A 23 -0.25 -35.34 2.66
CA PRO A 23 -0.26 -34.51 3.86
C PRO A 23 0.99 -33.64 4.01
N VAL A 24 2.16 -34.17 3.64
CA VAL A 24 3.42 -33.41 3.67
C VAL A 24 3.39 -32.26 2.67
N LEU A 25 2.91 -32.51 1.45
CA LEU A 25 2.75 -31.47 0.42
C LEU A 25 1.69 -30.44 0.80
N GLN A 26 0.57 -30.85 1.41
CA GLN A 26 -0.45 -29.95 1.92
C GLN A 26 0.07 -29.08 3.06
N ALA A 27 0.83 -29.66 4.00
CA ALA A 27 1.47 -28.90 5.07
C ALA A 27 2.51 -27.90 4.54
N ALA A 28 3.28 -28.29 3.51
CA ALA A 28 4.20 -27.38 2.83
C ALA A 28 3.44 -26.25 2.12
N GLN A 29 2.40 -26.58 1.34
CA GLN A 29 1.56 -25.61 0.66
C GLN A 29 0.90 -24.63 1.64
N GLN A 30 0.42 -25.12 2.77
CA GLN A 30 -0.21 -24.28 3.80
C GLN A 30 0.81 -23.29 4.40
N ARG A 31 2.03 -23.75 4.69
CA ARG A 31 3.11 -22.86 5.17
C ARG A 31 3.50 -21.82 4.13
N GLU A 32 3.60 -22.21 2.86
CA GLU A 32 3.88 -21.28 1.76
C GLU A 32 2.77 -20.24 1.61
N LEU A 33 1.50 -20.66 1.75
CA LEU A 33 0.35 -19.75 1.71
C LEU A 33 0.40 -18.75 2.88
N GLU A 34 0.62 -19.24 4.10
CA GLU A 34 0.75 -18.40 5.30
C GLU A 34 1.93 -17.41 5.17
N ALA A 35 3.08 -17.87 4.67
CA ALA A 35 4.24 -17.02 4.41
C ALA A 35 3.93 -15.97 3.34
N ALA A 36 3.25 -16.34 2.25
CA ALA A 36 2.85 -15.42 1.20
C ALA A 36 1.85 -14.37 1.73
N GLU A 37 0.85 -14.77 2.51
CA GLU A 37 -0.09 -13.85 3.13
C GLU A 37 0.62 -12.87 4.07
N GLN A 38 1.56 -13.36 4.88
CA GLN A 38 2.32 -12.52 5.78
C GLN A 38 3.18 -11.50 5.01
N ARG A 39 3.85 -11.93 3.95
CA ARG A 39 4.60 -11.02 3.06
C ARG A 39 3.71 -9.97 2.41
N ILE A 40 2.53 -10.34 1.92
CA ILE A 40 1.57 -9.39 1.33
C ILE A 40 1.15 -8.35 2.37
N ARG A 41 0.85 -8.77 3.61
CA ARG A 41 0.50 -7.83 4.70
C ARG A 41 1.64 -6.87 5.03
N GLU A 42 2.87 -7.37 5.04
CA GLU A 42 4.06 -6.55 5.30
C GLU A 42 4.32 -5.55 4.15
N GLU A 43 4.25 -6.00 2.91
CA GLU A 43 4.38 -5.16 1.72
C GLU A 43 3.29 -4.09 1.65
N GLN A 44 2.04 -4.45 1.99
CA GLN A 44 0.94 -3.49 2.07
C GLN A 44 1.21 -2.42 3.12
N ARG A 45 1.65 -2.80 4.33
CA ARG A 45 2.00 -1.82 5.39
C ARG A 45 3.15 -0.92 4.97
N ALA A 46 4.19 -1.48 4.35
CA ALA A 46 5.33 -0.71 3.85
C ALA A 46 4.91 0.28 2.76
N MET A 47 4.00 -0.15 1.88
CA MET A 47 3.42 0.71 0.85
C MET A 47 2.61 1.86 1.46
N ASP A 48 1.73 1.57 2.42
CA ASP A 48 0.91 2.60 3.09
C ASP A 48 1.79 3.65 3.79
N GLN A 49 2.84 3.22 4.49
CA GLN A 49 3.83 4.11 5.10
C GLN A 49 4.53 4.99 4.05
N LYS A 50 4.93 4.39 2.93
CA LYS A 50 5.56 5.13 1.82
C LYS A 50 4.61 6.17 1.23
N ILE A 51 3.32 5.85 1.08
CA ILE A 51 2.32 6.79 0.57
C ILE A 51 2.21 8.00 1.49
N VAL A 52 2.09 7.79 2.81
CA VAL A 52 2.01 8.90 3.78
C VAL A 52 3.24 9.79 3.71
N LEU A 53 4.45 9.21 3.69
CA LEU A 53 5.69 9.97 3.59
C LEU A 53 5.79 10.80 2.29
N GLU A 54 5.37 10.23 1.16
CA GLU A 54 5.35 10.95 -0.11
C GLU A 54 4.32 12.09 -0.09
N LEU A 55 3.15 11.88 0.54
CA LEU A 55 2.15 12.94 0.73
C LEU A 55 2.68 14.07 1.60
N ASP A 56 3.32 13.77 2.73
CA ASP A 56 3.92 14.77 3.61
C ASP A 56 5.00 15.58 2.89
N ARG A 57 5.85 14.90 2.10
CA ARG A 57 6.84 15.55 1.25
C ARG A 57 6.19 16.51 0.26
N LYS A 58 5.09 16.11 -0.39
CA LYS A 58 4.35 16.97 -1.32
C LYS A 58 3.75 18.19 -0.62
N VAL A 59 3.24 18.04 0.60
CA VAL A 59 2.74 19.17 1.40
C VAL A 59 3.88 20.15 1.69
N ALA A 60 5.04 19.66 2.13
CA ALA A 60 6.21 20.50 2.40
C ALA A 60 6.71 21.24 1.15
N ASP A 61 6.79 20.57 0.00
CA ASP A 61 7.18 21.17 -1.27
C ASP A 61 6.20 22.29 -1.70
N GLN A 62 4.88 22.06 -1.53
CA GLN A 62 3.85 23.04 -1.82
C GLN A 62 3.92 24.26 -0.89
N GLN A 63 4.09 24.04 0.42
CA GLN A 63 4.29 25.11 1.39
C GLN A 63 5.53 25.94 1.05
N SER A 64 6.66 25.30 0.77
CA SER A 64 7.90 25.99 0.39
C SER A 64 7.73 26.82 -0.88
N THR A 65 6.96 26.31 -1.85
CA THR A 65 6.66 27.06 -3.09
C THR A 65 5.83 28.30 -2.81
N LEU A 66 4.77 28.18 -1.99
CA LEU A 66 3.90 29.31 -1.64
C LEU A 66 4.62 30.36 -0.79
N GLU A 67 5.45 29.92 0.15
CA GLU A 67 6.29 30.78 0.98
C GLU A 67 7.30 31.56 0.12
N LYS A 68 8.02 30.87 -0.79
CA LYS A 68 8.98 31.52 -1.70
C LYS A 68 8.31 32.47 -2.69
N ALA A 69 7.07 32.19 -3.08
CA ALA A 69 6.26 33.08 -3.89
C ALA A 69 5.71 34.29 -3.11
N GLY A 70 5.93 34.36 -1.80
CA GLY A 70 5.47 35.44 -0.94
C GLY A 70 3.96 35.43 -0.69
N VAL A 71 3.30 34.28 -0.81
CA VAL A 71 1.86 34.17 -0.56
C VAL A 71 1.62 34.30 0.95
N ALA A 72 0.92 35.36 1.35
CA ALA A 72 0.65 35.64 2.75
C ALA A 72 -0.10 34.49 3.44
N GLY A 73 0.31 34.16 4.67
CA GLY A 73 -0.27 33.09 5.47
C GLY A 73 0.32 31.70 5.20
N PHE A 74 1.27 31.56 4.27
CA PHE A 74 1.95 30.29 3.98
C PHE A 74 3.42 30.35 4.37
N TYR A 75 3.83 29.33 5.12
CA TYR A 75 5.20 29.04 5.56
C TYR A 75 5.30 27.53 5.82
N VAL A 76 6.52 26.97 5.80
CA VAL A 76 6.70 25.54 6.08
C VAL A 76 6.41 25.26 7.55
N THR A 77 5.46 24.37 7.83
CA THR A 77 5.08 23.98 9.20
C THR A 77 4.53 22.55 9.26
N THR A 78 4.80 21.88 10.37
CA THR A 78 4.25 20.56 10.72
C THR A 78 3.20 20.62 11.82
N ASN A 79 2.88 21.82 12.33
CA ASN A 79 1.86 22.00 13.35
C ASN A 79 0.46 21.73 12.76
N PRO A 80 -0.33 20.76 13.30
CA PRO A 80 -1.61 20.37 12.72
C PRO A 80 -2.66 21.51 12.71
N GLN A 81 -2.60 22.43 13.67
CA GLN A 81 -3.50 23.58 13.71
C GLN A 81 -3.18 24.58 12.59
N GLU A 82 -1.88 24.84 12.37
CA GLU A 82 -1.42 25.73 11.30
C GLU A 82 -1.63 25.11 9.92
N LEU A 83 -1.42 23.80 9.77
CA LEU A 83 -1.76 23.06 8.55
C LEU A 83 -3.24 23.20 8.20
N THR A 84 -4.11 23.02 9.19
CA THR A 84 -5.56 23.20 9.02
C THR A 84 -5.90 24.63 8.58
N LEU A 85 -5.26 25.63 9.20
CA LEU A 85 -5.44 27.03 8.82
C LEU A 85 -5.00 27.30 7.38
N GLN A 86 -3.80 26.85 6.98
CA GLN A 86 -3.27 27.02 5.62
C GLN A 86 -4.17 26.33 4.58
N MET A 87 -4.73 25.16 4.90
CA MET A 87 -5.69 24.45 4.04
C MET A 87 -7.01 25.22 3.88
N ASN A 88 -7.55 25.77 4.96
CA ASN A 88 -8.75 26.61 4.90
C ASN A 88 -8.53 27.88 4.07
N LEU A 89 -7.35 28.50 4.19
CA LEU A 89 -6.96 29.65 3.37
C LEU A 89 -6.88 29.28 1.88
N LEU A 90 -6.28 28.13 1.53
CA LEU A 90 -6.27 27.64 0.14
C LEU A 90 -7.69 27.42 -0.40
N GLU A 91 -8.57 26.83 0.41
CA GLU A 91 -9.96 26.61 0.01
C GLU A 91 -10.68 27.94 -0.25
N LEU A 92 -10.50 28.94 0.62
CA LEU A 92 -11.05 30.27 0.44
C LEU A 92 -10.56 30.93 -0.85
N ILE A 93 -9.25 30.93 -1.10
CA ILE A 93 -8.65 31.47 -2.32
C ILE A 93 -9.26 30.80 -3.55
N ARG A 94 -9.41 29.47 -3.54
CA ARG A 94 -10.02 28.71 -4.64
C ARG A 94 -11.49 29.08 -4.86
N LYS A 95 -12.27 29.23 -3.79
CA LYS A 95 -13.69 29.65 -3.87
C LYS A 95 -13.82 31.06 -4.47
N LEU A 96 -12.97 32.00 -4.05
CA LEU A 96 -12.95 33.36 -4.59
C LEU A 96 -12.57 33.37 -6.08
N GLN A 97 -11.56 32.60 -6.48
CA GLN A 97 -11.18 32.46 -7.89
C GLN A 97 -12.30 31.87 -8.76
N GLN A 98 -13.03 30.86 -8.26
CA GLN A 98 -14.17 30.28 -8.97
C GLN A 98 -15.30 31.29 -9.16
N ARG A 99 -15.65 32.04 -8.11
CA ARG A 99 -16.65 33.11 -8.18
C ARG A 99 -16.25 34.21 -9.16
N GLY A 100 -14.98 34.63 -9.15
CA GLY A 100 -14.45 35.61 -10.10
C GLY A 100 -14.55 35.13 -11.56
N ARG A 101 -14.21 33.86 -11.84
CA ARG A 101 -14.36 33.27 -13.19
C ARG A 101 -15.83 33.20 -13.64
N GLN A 102 -16.76 32.87 -12.74
CA GLN A 102 -18.19 32.82 -13.06
C GLN A 102 -18.75 34.22 -13.35
N ALA A 103 -18.37 35.23 -12.56
CA ALA A 103 -18.74 36.61 -12.80
C ALA A 103 -18.20 37.13 -14.15
N GLY A 104 -16.95 36.80 -14.50
CA GLY A 104 -16.36 37.14 -15.79
C GLY A 104 -17.03 36.46 -16.98
N LYS A 105 -17.56 35.23 -16.83
CA LYS A 105 -18.34 34.53 -17.86
C LYS A 105 -19.74 35.10 -18.05
N ALA A 106 -20.34 35.69 -17.02
CA ALA A 106 -21.66 36.31 -17.10
C ALA A 106 -21.61 37.75 -17.66
N ALA A 107 -20.42 38.37 -17.67
CA ALA A 107 -20.20 39.72 -18.17
C ALA A 107 -19.72 39.77 -19.65
N LEU A 108 -19.57 38.61 -20.30
CA LEU A 108 -19.24 38.42 -21.73
C LEU A 108 -20.44 37.83 -22.45
#